data_AF-A0A0F2PLS5-F1
#
_entry.id   AF-A0A0F2PLS5-F1
#
_cell.length_a   1.000
_cell.length_b   1.000
_cell.length_c   1.000
_cell.angle_alpha   90.00
_cell.angle_beta   90.00
_cell.angle_gamma   90.00
#
_symmetry.space_group_name_H-M   'P 1'
#
loop_
_entity.id
_entity.type
_entity.pdbx_description
1 polymer ?
#
loop_
_entity_poly.entity_id
_entity_poly.type
_entity_poly.pdbx_seq_one_letter_code
_entity_poly.pdbx_strand_id
1 'polypeptide(L)'
;MGKKNVNISPFLNTDGQVMHIPTKNKKVMAILEYLITKFETGIIYSEKDVNHIINQWHTFGDYFIIRRLLIDSGLMARTNNGAKYWVCASLNIKSVSKEPSP
;
A
#
# COMPACT_ATOMS: atom_id res chain seq x y z
N MET A 1 -2.99 -22.21 -5.92
CA MET A 1 -1.72 -21.68 -6.48
C MET A 1 -0.89 -21.07 -5.35
N GLY A 2 0.29 -21.62 -5.05
CA GLY A 2 1.17 -21.07 -4.01
C GLY A 2 1.61 -19.65 -4.35
N LYS A 3 1.32 -18.68 -3.47
CA LYS A 3 1.87 -17.32 -3.58
C LYS A 3 3.39 -17.44 -3.45
N LYS A 4 4.13 -17.34 -4.55
CA LYS A 4 5.57 -17.09 -4.49
C LYS A 4 5.76 -15.74 -3.80
N ASN A 5 6.35 -15.72 -2.61
CA ASN A 5 6.75 -14.48 -1.95
C ASN A 5 7.71 -13.73 -2.86
N VAL A 6 7.26 -12.58 -3.36
CA VAL A 6 8.11 -11.68 -4.16
C VAL A 6 8.96 -10.89 -3.18
N ASN A 7 10.28 -11.00 -3.29
CA ASN A 7 11.19 -10.22 -2.47
C ASN A 7 11.06 -8.72 -2.81
N ILE A 8 10.62 -7.92 -1.83
CA ILE A 8 10.49 -6.47 -1.95
C ILE A 8 11.61 -5.68 -1.28
N SER A 9 12.49 -6.32 -0.50
CA SER A 9 13.59 -5.64 0.22
C SER A 9 14.45 -4.72 -0.65
N PRO A 10 14.75 -5.05 -1.93
CA PRO A 10 15.51 -4.14 -2.80
C PRO A 10 14.81 -2.80 -3.12
N PHE A 11 13.52 -2.68 -2.83
CA PHE A 11 12.72 -1.48 -3.07
C PHE A 11 12.51 -0.64 -1.81
N LEU A 12 12.98 -1.11 -0.65
CA LEU A 12 12.81 -0.45 0.63
C LEU A 12 14.13 0.16 1.10
N ASN A 13 14.06 1.34 1.73
CA ASN A 13 15.19 1.89 2.47
C ASN A 13 15.30 1.23 3.86
N THR A 14 16.27 1.68 4.67
CA THR A 14 16.48 1.21 6.04
C THR A 14 15.27 1.42 6.96
N ASP A 15 14.44 2.42 6.65
CA ASP A 15 13.25 2.78 7.41
C ASP A 15 11.98 2.05 6.91
N GLY A 16 12.13 1.16 5.93
CA GLY A 16 11.01 0.42 5.34
C GLY A 16 10.15 1.24 4.38
N GLN A 17 10.63 2.40 3.92
CA GLN A 17 9.94 3.24 2.94
C GLN A 17 10.26 2.80 1.53
N VAL A 18 9.26 2.87 0.65
CA VAL A 18 9.39 2.51 -0.77
C VAL A 18 10.19 3.58 -1.51
N MET A 19 11.34 3.20 -2.05
CA MET A 19 12.22 4.10 -2.78
C MET A 19 11.81 4.30 -4.24
N HIS A 20 11.21 3.29 -4.88
CA HIS A 20 10.70 3.37 -6.23
C HIS A 20 9.68 2.26 -6.53
N ILE A 21 8.83 2.48 -7.53
CA ILE A 21 7.89 1.47 -8.05
C ILE A 21 8.58 0.70 -9.19
N PRO A 22 8.65 -0.65 -9.13
CA PRO A 22 9.25 -1.46 -10.18
C PRO A 22 8.37 -1.52 -11.42
N THR A 23 8.93 -1.92 -12.56
CA THR A 23 8.17 -2.07 -13.82
C THR A 23 7.43 -3.40 -13.95
N LYS A 24 7.81 -4.42 -13.16
CA LYS A 24 7.22 -5.76 -13.25
C LYS A 24 5.96 -5.84 -12.40
N ASN A 25 4.81 -6.13 -13.02
CA ASN A 25 3.49 -6.21 -12.36
C ASN A 25 3.48 -7.05 -11.07
N LYS A 26 4.16 -8.19 -11.03
CA LYS A 26 4.25 -9.03 -9.82
C LYS A 26 4.94 -8.31 -8.65
N LYS A 27 5.98 -7.53 -8.93
CA LYS A 27 6.71 -6.76 -7.93
C LYS A 27 5.93 -5.52 -7.51
N VAL A 28 5.25 -4.86 -8.46
CA VAL A 28 4.33 -3.76 -8.16
C VAL A 28 3.27 -4.24 -7.18
N MET A 29 2.59 -5.35 -7.47
CA MET A 29 1.57 -5.90 -6.59
C MET A 29 2.09 -6.20 -5.19
N ALA A 30 3.30 -6.77 -5.06
CA ALA A 30 3.89 -7.05 -3.76
C ALA A 30 4.19 -5.77 -2.95
N ILE A 31 4.62 -4.69 -3.61
CA ILE A 31 4.78 -3.38 -2.95
C ILE A 31 3.43 -2.81 -2.54
N LEU A 32 2.39 -2.95 -3.36
CA LEU A 32 1.05 -2.47 -3.02
C LEU A 32 0.43 -3.27 -1.87
N GLU A 33 0.61 -4.60 -1.84
CA GLU A 33 0.25 -5.46 -0.72
C GLU A 33 1.00 -5.05 0.56
N TYR A 34 2.26 -4.62 0.46
CA TYR A 34 3.00 -4.06 1.59
C TYR A 34 2.40 -2.70 2.04
N LEU A 35 2.17 -1.77 1.12
CA LEU A 35 1.67 -0.43 1.44
C LEU A 35 0.24 -0.45 1.99
N ILE A 36 -0.63 -1.34 1.52
CA ILE A 36 -2.00 -1.43 2.04
C ILE A 36 -2.02 -1.91 3.50
N THR A 37 -0.99 -2.63 3.98
CA THR A 37 -0.89 -3.00 5.40
C THR A 37 -0.71 -1.81 6.35
N LYS A 38 -0.39 -0.63 5.81
CA LYS A 38 -0.27 0.62 6.56
C LYS A 38 -1.61 1.31 6.79
N PHE A 39 -2.67 0.79 6.19
CA PHE A 39 -4.04 1.24 6.36
C PHE A 39 -4.82 0.22 7.20
N GLU A 40 -5.68 0.73 8.07
CA GLU A 40 -6.56 -0.09 8.87
C GLU A 40 -7.83 -0.44 8.10
N THR A 41 -8.23 -1.71 8.18
CA THR A 41 -9.48 -2.16 7.56
C THR A 41 -10.68 -1.70 8.39
N GLY A 42 -11.74 -1.24 7.71
CA GLY A 42 -12.95 -0.73 8.36
C GLY A 42 -12.90 0.77 8.69
N ILE A 43 -11.75 1.43 8.48
CA ILE A 43 -11.61 2.88 8.61
C ILE A 43 -11.92 3.57 7.28
N ILE A 44 -12.65 4.68 7.37
CA ILE A 44 -12.86 5.60 6.24
C ILE A 44 -11.86 6.75 6.38
N TYR A 45 -10.98 6.86 5.40
CA TYR A 45 -9.96 7.89 5.32
C TYR A 45 -10.41 9.04 4.42
N SER A 46 -10.04 10.27 4.75
CA SER A 46 -10.12 11.38 3.80
C SER A 46 -8.96 11.30 2.79
N GLU A 47 -9.06 12.05 1.69
CA GLU A 47 -7.95 12.22 0.75
C GLU A 47 -6.65 12.66 1.47
N LYS A 48 -6.76 13.59 2.42
CA LYS A 48 -5.60 14.12 3.14
C LYS A 48 -4.93 13.04 4.00
N ASP A 49 -5.73 12.20 4.66
CA ASP A 49 -5.20 11.11 5.49
C ASP A 49 -4.47 10.08 4.62
N VAL A 50 -5.06 9.71 3.48
CA VAL A 50 -4.43 8.79 2.52
C VAL A 50 -3.11 9.35 2.01
N ASN A 51 -3.10 10.61 1.59
CA ASN A 51 -1.88 11.26 1.09
C ASN A 51 -0.81 11.32 2.19
N HIS A 52 -1.20 11.62 3.44
CA HIS A 52 -0.30 11.67 4.57
C HIS A 52 0.34 10.31 4.87
N ILE A 53 -0.48 9.25 4.98
CA ILE A 53 0.01 7.88 5.20
C ILE A 53 0.95 7.46 4.06
N ILE A 54 0.55 7.66 2.80
CA ILE A 54 1.40 7.30 1.66
C ILE A 54 2.74 8.04 1.74
N ASN A 55 2.73 9.35 2.01
CA ASN A 55 3.94 10.18 2.13
C ASN A 55 4.91 9.71 3.23
N GLN A 56 4.43 9.05 4.28
CA GLN A 56 5.29 8.49 5.32
C GLN A 56 6.01 7.20 4.88
N TRP A 57 5.46 6.49 3.90
CA TRP A 57 5.92 5.15 3.49
C TRP A 57 6.60 5.11 2.12
N HIS A 58 6.93 6.26 1.52
CA HIS A 58 7.71 6.34 0.29
C HIS A 58 8.61 7.57 0.25
N THR A 59 9.65 7.57 -0.60
CA THR A 59 10.64 8.66 -0.66
C THR A 59 10.64 9.44 -1.98
N PHE A 60 9.94 8.97 -3.00
CA PHE A 60 9.98 9.55 -4.35
C PHE A 60 8.97 10.68 -4.61
N GLY A 61 8.19 11.07 -3.60
CA GLY A 61 7.33 12.26 -3.61
C GLY A 61 6.09 12.20 -4.51
N ASP A 62 5.78 11.04 -5.10
CA ASP A 62 4.58 10.83 -5.93
C ASP A 62 3.60 9.89 -5.21
N TYR A 63 2.84 10.44 -4.27
CA TYR A 63 1.76 9.68 -3.62
C TYR A 63 0.58 9.40 -4.56
N PHE A 64 0.45 10.15 -5.67
CA PHE A 64 -0.64 9.99 -6.62
C PHE A 64 -0.55 8.64 -7.34
N ILE A 65 0.65 8.24 -7.77
CA ILE A 65 0.84 6.94 -8.44
C ILE A 65 0.50 5.77 -7.51
N ILE A 66 0.91 5.84 -6.23
CA ILE A 66 0.60 4.79 -5.25
C ILE A 66 -0.91 4.70 -5.05
N ARG A 67 -1.59 5.82 -4.81
CA ARG A 67 -3.04 5.84 -4.59
C ARG A 67 -3.79 5.28 -5.79
N ARG A 68 -3.41 5.68 -7.01
CA ARG A 68 -3.99 5.15 -8.25
C ARG A 68 -3.78 3.64 -8.35
N LEU A 69 -2.56 3.16 -8.12
CA LEU A 69 -2.24 1.75 -8.18
C LEU A 69 -3.01 0.93 -7.13
N LEU A 70 -3.18 1.44 -5.90
CA LEU A 70 -3.98 0.79 -4.86
C LEU A 70 -5.46 0.65 -5.27
N ILE A 71 -6.00 1.64 -5.99
CA ILE A 71 -7.37 1.62 -6.51
C ILE A 71 -7.49 0.68 -7.71
N ASP A 72 -6.60 0.83 -8.69
CA ASP A 72 -6.59 0.04 -9.93
C ASP A 72 -6.38 -1.46 -9.64
N SER A 73 -5.66 -1.79 -8.57
CA SER A 73 -5.46 -3.17 -8.09
C SER A 73 -6.58 -3.70 -7.19
N GLY A 74 -7.59 -2.88 -6.87
CA GLY A 74 -8.72 -3.27 -6.03
C GLY A 74 -8.39 -3.41 -4.54
N LEU A 75 -7.22 -2.94 -4.09
CA LEU A 75 -6.80 -2.96 -2.69
C LEU A 75 -7.47 -1.86 -1.86
N MET A 76 -7.75 -0.74 -2.51
CA MET A 76 -8.42 0.42 -1.93
C MET A 76 -9.58 0.83 -2.82
N ALA A 77 -10.68 1.28 -2.24
CA ALA A 77 -11.78 1.91 -2.97
C ALA A 77 -11.97 3.35 -2.49
N ARG A 78 -12.67 4.13 -3.32
CA ARG A 78 -12.98 5.52 -3.02
C ARG A 78 -14.37 5.91 -3.49
N THR A 79 -14.92 6.98 -2.93
CA THR A 79 -16.12 7.62 -3.48
C THR A 79 -15.82 8.26 -4.84
N ASN A 80 -16.85 8.40 -5.69
CA ASN A 80 -16.70 9.00 -7.02
C ASN A 80 -16.17 10.44 -6.97
N ASN A 81 -16.54 11.19 -5.93
CA ASN A 81 -16.04 12.54 -5.67
C ASN A 81 -14.65 12.58 -5.01
N GLY A 82 -14.02 11.43 -4.74
CA GLY A 82 -12.69 11.36 -4.13
C GLY A 82 -12.59 11.81 -2.67
N ALA A 83 -13.71 12.07 -1.99
CA ALA A 83 -13.70 12.57 -0.62
C ALA A 83 -13.34 11.51 0.43
N LYS A 84 -13.65 10.24 0.15
CA LYS A 84 -13.51 9.12 1.10
C LYS A 84 -12.82 7.93 0.45
N TYR A 85 -11.96 7.26 1.21
CA TYR A 85 -11.20 6.07 0.82
C TYR A 85 -11.31 4.98 1.89
N TRP A 86 -11.22 3.72 1.50
CA TRP A 86 -11.22 2.58 2.44
C TRP A 86 -10.50 1.37 1.86
N VAL A 87 -9.93 0.54 2.74
CA VAL A 87 -9.32 -0.75 2.36
C VAL A 87 -10.42 -1.72 1.93
N CYS A 88 -10.22 -2.39 0.80
CA CYS A 88 -11.10 -3.45 0.33
C CYS A 88 -10.84 -4.73 1.14
N ALA A 89 -11.83 -5.17 1.94
CA ALA A 89 -11.72 -6.33 2.83
C ALA A 89 -11.44 -7.68 2.12
N SER A 90 -11.47 -7.74 0.78
CA SER A 90 -11.23 -8.97 0.01
C SER A 90 -9.79 -9.49 0.08
N LEU A 91 -8.88 -8.74 0.70
CA LEU A 91 -7.53 -9.21 0.89
C LEU A 91 -7.48 -10.19 2.05
N ASN A 92 -7.29 -11.46 1.72
CA ASN A 92 -6.96 -12.52 2.66
C ASN A 92 -5.53 -12.30 3.22
N ILE A 93 -5.27 -11.13 3.83
CA ILE A 93 -4.03 -10.81 4.57
C ILE A 93 -4.15 -11.49 5.92
N LYS A 94 -4.13 -12.82 5.91
CA LYS A 94 -3.66 -13.54 7.09
C LYS A 94 -2.14 -13.42 7.10
N SER A 95 -1.62 -13.09 8.28
CA SER A 95 -0.19 -13.07 8.66
C SER A 95 0.71 -12.05 7.97
N VAL A 96 0.71 -10.80 8.46
CA VAL A 96 1.99 -10.16 8.79
C VAL A 96 1.96 -9.92 10.29
N SER A 97 2.78 -10.69 10.99
CA SER A 97 3.09 -10.52 12.40
C SER A 97 3.41 -9.05 12.67
N LYS A 98 2.57 -8.44 13.50
CA LYS A 98 2.85 -7.19 14.19
C LYS A 98 4.03 -7.47 15.13
N GLU A 99 5.27 -7.37 14.62
CA GLU A 99 6.43 -7.20 15.50
C GLU A 99 6.51 -5.73 15.92
N PRO A 100 6.69 -5.44 17.21
CA PRO A 100 6.66 -4.08 17.72
C PRO A 100 7.94 -3.35 17.32
N SER A 101 7.79 -2.11 16.85
CA SER A 101 8.89 -1.13 16.81
C SER A 101 9.36 -0.83 18.25
N PRO A 102 10.66 -0.49 18.42
CA PRO A 102 11.36 -0.44 19.72
C PRO A 102 10.77 0.54 20.73
#